data_AF-A0A6P8Z1Q3-F1
#
_entry.id   AF-A0A6P8Z1Q3-F1
#
_cell.length_a   1.000
_cell.length_b   1.000
_cell.length_c   1.000
_cell.angle_alpha   90.00
_cell.angle_beta   90.00
_cell.angle_gamma   90.00
#
_symmetry.space_group_name_H-M   'P 1'
#
loop_
_entity.id
_entity.type
_entity.pdbx_description
1 polymer ?
#
loop_
_entity_poly.entity_id
_entity_poly.type
_entity_poly.pdbx_seq_one_letter_code
_entity_poly.pdbx_strand_id
1 'polypeptide(L)'
;MPPKQGPRCRVLGCTYSKKPVPPGTSLFLVPNFTDDKVKNVVVFESWVQLSGNNEHLEIPIKHLRRNMKFCERHFLPDQFQAGGRRGKKLKKKETLPSVFDEHHAPISDEHMSQWRQTQHYRAIFEPLTPRRKAASEKVVVEPPVNQVQHYCNLVS
;
A
#
# COMPACT_ATOMS: atom_id res chain seq x y z
N MET A 1 7.78 31.32 21.62
CA MET A 1 7.10 30.41 20.66
C MET A 1 8.08 29.32 20.27
N PRO A 2 7.72 28.02 20.37
CA PRO A 2 8.60 26.96 19.89
C PRO A 2 8.83 27.12 18.38
N PRO A 3 10.03 26.84 17.85
CA PRO A 3 10.32 26.97 16.43
C PRO A 3 9.36 26.08 15.63
N LYS A 4 8.71 26.65 14.61
CA LYS A 4 7.87 25.90 13.67
C LYS A 4 8.72 24.79 13.07
N GLN A 5 8.42 23.54 13.41
CA GLN A 5 9.15 22.40 12.88
C GLN A 5 8.92 22.33 11.36
N GLY A 6 9.99 22.45 10.58
CA GLY A 6 9.92 22.35 9.12
C GLY A 6 9.55 20.93 8.66
N PRO A 7 9.24 20.74 7.37
CA PRO A 7 8.82 19.45 6.84
C PRO A 7 9.98 18.44 6.85
N ARG A 8 9.65 17.16 7.08
CA ARG A 8 10.61 16.07 7.26
C ARG A 8 10.33 14.92 6.28
N CYS A 9 11.37 14.16 5.96
CA CYS A 9 11.22 12.88 5.26
C CYS A 9 10.68 11.82 6.23
N ARG A 10 9.83 10.91 5.75
CA ARG A 10 9.23 9.85 6.56
C ARG A 10 9.88 8.48 6.37
N VAL A 11 10.96 8.38 5.61
CA VAL A 11 11.77 7.15 5.52
C VAL A 11 12.58 6.98 6.80
N LEU A 12 12.45 5.83 7.46
CA LEU A 12 13.23 5.46 8.63
C LEU A 12 14.72 5.42 8.26
N GLY A 13 15.56 6.04 9.09
CA GLY A 13 17.00 6.14 8.87
C GLY A 13 17.44 7.31 8.00
N CYS A 14 16.55 7.89 7.19
CA CYS A 14 16.89 9.06 6.36
C CYS A 14 17.38 10.22 7.22
N THR A 15 18.45 10.92 6.79
CA THR A 15 18.99 12.10 7.49
C THR A 15 17.93 13.17 7.77
N TYR A 16 16.96 13.32 6.85
CA TYR A 16 15.87 14.30 6.95
C TYR A 16 14.63 13.78 7.71
N SER A 17 14.69 12.61 8.33
CA SER A 17 13.67 12.16 9.29
C SER A 17 13.83 12.84 10.66
N LYS A 18 15.08 13.06 11.08
CA LYS A 18 15.42 13.67 12.37
C LYS A 18 15.54 15.19 12.31
N LYS A 19 15.72 15.76 11.12
CA LYS A 19 15.92 17.20 10.90
C LYS A 19 15.02 17.70 9.75
N PRO A 20 14.59 18.97 9.75
CA PRO A 20 13.88 19.54 8.62
C PRO A 20 14.67 19.43 7.31
N VAL A 21 13.95 19.26 6.21
CA VAL A 21 14.53 19.27 4.87
C VAL A 21 15.05 20.68 4.53
N PRO A 22 16.27 20.83 4.01
CA PRO A 22 16.83 22.13 3.67
C PRO A 22 16.09 22.79 2.49
N PRO A 23 16.14 24.12 2.36
CA PRO A 23 15.62 24.82 1.19
C PRO A 23 16.20 24.24 -0.11
N GLY A 24 15.37 24.12 -1.15
CA GLY A 24 15.77 23.59 -2.46
C GLY A 24 15.69 22.06 -2.59
N THR A 25 15.54 21.31 -1.49
CA THR A 25 15.28 19.86 -1.56
C THR A 25 13.78 19.60 -1.68
N SER A 26 13.38 18.81 -2.68
CA SER A 26 11.98 18.48 -2.92
C SER A 26 11.49 17.37 -1.99
N LEU A 27 10.24 17.49 -1.54
CA LEU A 27 9.50 16.45 -0.83
C LEU A 27 8.31 15.99 -1.68
N PHE A 28 8.20 14.69 -1.88
CA PHE A 28 7.14 14.05 -2.64
C PHE A 28 6.15 13.40 -1.69
N LEU A 29 4.88 13.76 -1.81
CA LEU A 29 3.79 13.11 -1.09
C LEU A 29 3.53 11.74 -1.70
N VAL A 30 3.14 10.78 -0.87
CA VAL A 30 2.59 9.50 -1.35
C VAL A 30 1.47 9.74 -2.38
N PRO A 31 1.37 8.89 -3.41
CA PRO A 31 0.32 9.03 -4.42
C PRO A 31 -1.08 9.02 -3.82
N ASN A 32 -1.95 9.85 -4.38
CA ASN A 32 -3.35 9.85 -3.99
C ASN A 32 -4.08 8.68 -4.68
N PHE A 33 -4.82 7.89 -3.91
CA PHE A 33 -5.58 6.72 -4.37
C PHE A 33 -7.09 6.99 -4.50
N THR A 34 -7.53 8.25 -4.49
CA THR A 34 -8.96 8.63 -4.61
C THR A 34 -9.62 8.27 -5.94
N ASP A 35 -8.86 7.87 -6.95
CA ASP A 35 -9.37 7.66 -8.30
C ASP A 35 -9.80 6.20 -8.56
N ASP A 36 -10.25 5.46 -7.53
CA ASP A 36 -10.81 4.08 -7.58
C ASP A 36 -9.97 3.01 -8.30
N LYS A 37 -8.70 3.27 -8.60
CA LYS A 37 -7.81 2.30 -9.23
C LYS A 37 -7.07 1.51 -8.17
N VAL A 38 -7.35 0.21 -8.09
CA VAL A 38 -6.62 -0.80 -7.30
C VAL A 38 -5.09 -0.60 -7.42
N LYS A 39 -4.60 -0.23 -8.61
CA LYS A 39 -3.19 0.07 -8.86
C LYS A 39 -2.61 1.18 -7.95
N ASN A 40 -3.39 2.21 -7.62
CA ASN A 40 -2.94 3.28 -6.73
C ASN A 40 -2.87 2.83 -5.27
N VAL A 41 -3.68 1.85 -4.86
CA VAL A 41 -3.60 1.24 -3.53
C VAL A 41 -2.29 0.48 -3.40
N VAL A 42 -1.94 -0.35 -4.39
CA VAL A 42 -0.67 -1.09 -4.41
C VAL A 42 0.53 -0.14 -4.32
N VAL A 43 0.54 0.93 -5.12
CA VAL A 43 1.63 1.92 -5.06
C VAL A 43 1.71 2.60 -3.69
N PHE A 44 0.57 2.96 -3.10
CA PHE A 44 0.53 3.54 -1.76
C PHE A 44 1.08 2.58 -0.70
N GLU A 45 0.65 1.31 -0.72
CA GLU A 45 1.19 0.28 0.18
C GLU A 45 2.70 0.11 0.01
N SER A 46 3.20 0.07 -1.22
CA SER A 46 4.64 -0.03 -1.47
C SER A 46 5.39 1.16 -0.87
N TRP A 47 4.87 2.38 -0.95
CA TRP A 47 5.49 3.52 -0.27
C TRP A 47 5.47 3.37 1.26
N VAL A 48 4.36 2.90 1.85
CA VAL A 48 4.29 2.61 3.30
C VAL A 48 5.32 1.57 3.70
N GLN A 49 5.41 0.47 2.96
CA GLN A 49 6.37 -0.58 3.21
C GLN A 49 7.81 -0.09 3.11
N LEU A 50 8.15 0.62 2.03
CA LEU A 50 9.46 1.22 1.78
C LEU A 50 9.79 2.40 2.71
N SER A 51 8.87 2.82 3.57
CA SER A 51 9.20 3.78 4.62
C SER A 51 10.01 3.15 5.74
N GLY A 52 9.90 1.83 5.94
CA GLY A 52 10.55 1.11 7.03
C GLY A 52 10.04 1.49 8.44
N ASN A 53 9.08 2.40 8.56
CA ASN A 53 8.62 2.89 9.87
C ASN A 53 7.30 2.21 10.29
N ASN A 54 7.39 1.25 11.21
CA ASN A 54 6.22 0.53 11.73
C ASN A 54 5.17 1.44 12.39
N GLU A 55 5.57 2.60 12.92
CA GLU A 55 4.62 3.58 13.49
C GLU A 55 3.58 4.05 12.47
N HIS A 56 3.90 4.01 11.17
CA HIS A 56 2.94 4.38 10.13
C HIS A 56 1.73 3.45 10.05
N LEU A 57 1.87 2.20 10.50
CA LEU A 57 0.80 1.21 10.45
C LEU A 57 -0.32 1.52 11.46
N GLU A 58 -0.01 2.25 12.52
CA GLU A 58 -0.97 2.67 13.55
C GLU A 58 -1.71 3.97 13.18
N ILE A 59 -1.22 4.70 12.17
CA ILE A 59 -1.78 5.99 11.77
C ILE A 59 -2.99 5.76 10.84
N PRO A 60 -4.14 6.41 11.09
CA PRO A 60 -5.26 6.37 10.16
C PRO A 60 -4.84 6.80 8.75
N ILE A 61 -5.20 6.01 7.73
CA ILE A 61 -4.72 6.19 6.34
C ILE A 61 -4.98 7.61 5.79
N LYS A 62 -6.11 8.24 6.16
CA LYS A 62 -6.40 9.63 5.78
C LYS A 62 -5.33 10.62 6.28
N HIS A 63 -4.80 10.39 7.48
CA HIS A 63 -3.72 11.18 8.07
C HIS A 63 -2.37 10.80 7.49
N LEU A 64 -2.11 9.50 7.30
CA LEU A 64 -0.85 9.03 6.71
C LEU A 64 -0.67 9.63 5.31
N ARG A 65 -1.70 9.57 4.46
CA ARG A 65 -1.68 10.13 3.10
C ARG A 65 -1.33 11.62 3.04
N ARG A 66 -1.75 12.42 4.01
CA ARG A 66 -1.51 13.88 4.03
C ARG A 66 -0.11 14.26 4.51
N ASN A 67 0.50 13.40 5.31
CA ASN A 67 1.72 13.71 6.06
C ASN A 67 2.94 12.91 5.62
N MET A 68 2.73 11.79 4.93
CA MET A 68 3.80 10.91 4.48
C MET A 68 4.49 11.45 3.23
N LYS A 69 5.72 11.91 3.39
CA LYS A 69 6.52 12.53 2.33
C LYS A 69 7.92 11.97 2.30
N PHE A 70 8.44 11.70 1.11
CA PHE A 70 9.81 11.22 0.88
C PHE A 70 10.61 12.34 0.23
N CYS A 71 11.87 12.53 0.64
CA CYS A 71 12.74 13.47 -0.04
C CYS A 71 13.22 12.92 -1.38
N GLU A 72 13.65 13.81 -2.26
CA GLU A 72 14.14 13.46 -3.60
C GLU A 72 15.32 12.48 -3.61
N ARG A 73 16.06 12.34 -2.50
CA ARG A 73 17.19 11.40 -2.40
C ARG A 73 16.79 9.93 -2.52
N HIS A 74 15.51 9.61 -2.31
CA HIS A 74 15.01 8.24 -2.39
C HIS A 74 14.61 7.80 -3.81
N PHE A 75 14.81 8.66 -4.81
CA PHE A 75 14.43 8.41 -6.20
C PHE A 75 15.64 8.60 -7.11
N LEU A 76 15.64 7.88 -8.23
CA LEU A 76 16.70 8.01 -9.22
C LEU A 76 16.57 9.34 -9.99
N PRO A 77 17.67 9.98 -10.40
CA PRO A 77 17.64 11.27 -11.09
C PRO A 77 16.79 11.27 -12.37
N ASP A 78 16.76 10.16 -13.10
CA ASP A 78 16.01 9.98 -14.34
C ASP A 78 14.50 9.82 -14.12
N GLN A 79 14.04 9.64 -12.88
CA GLN A 79 12.63 9.59 -12.52
C GLN A 79 12.00 10.98 -12.39
N PHE A 80 12.80 12.05 -12.47
CA PHE A 80 12.31 13.42 -12.35
C PHE A 80 12.06 14.11 -13.70
N GLN A 81 11.06 14.97 -13.71
CA GLN A 81 10.81 15.96 -14.76
C GLN A 81 10.74 17.37 -14.17
N ALA A 82 10.90 18.37 -15.02
CA ALA A 82 10.76 19.77 -14.63
C ALA A 82 9.35 20.04 -14.09
N GLY A 83 9.26 20.52 -12.85
CA GLY A 83 8.00 20.78 -12.15
C GLY A 83 7.52 22.24 -12.22
N GLY A 84 8.14 23.06 -13.08
CA GLY A 84 7.91 24.51 -13.13
C GLY A 84 8.34 25.19 -11.83
N ARG A 85 7.52 26.11 -11.31
CA ARG A 85 7.80 26.87 -10.07
C ARG A 85 7.94 26.02 -8.79
N ARG A 86 7.54 24.74 -8.83
CA ARG A 86 7.54 23.84 -7.66
C ARG A 86 8.78 22.94 -7.54
N GLY A 87 9.81 23.16 -8.37
CA GLY A 87 11.02 22.34 -8.36
C GLY A 87 10.86 21.05 -9.16
N LYS A 88 11.30 19.91 -8.61
CA LYS A 88 11.23 18.60 -9.29
C LYS A 88 9.83 17.98 -9.18
N LYS A 89 9.39 17.25 -10.19
CA LYS A 89 8.22 16.36 -10.16
C LYS A 89 8.62 14.96 -10.56
N LEU A 90 7.97 13.93 -10.02
CA LEU A 90 8.13 12.57 -10.52
C LEU A 90 7.46 12.45 -11.90
N LYS A 91 8.14 11.79 -12.86
CA LYS A 91 7.65 11.57 -14.22
C LYS A 91 6.34 10.77 -14.24
N LYS A 92 6.24 9.75 -13.38
CA LYS A 92 5.08 8.87 -13.28
C LYS A 92 4.50 8.94 -11.87
N LYS A 93 3.17 8.94 -11.75
CA LYS A 93 2.47 8.88 -10.46
C LYS A 93 2.76 7.60 -9.67
N GLU A 94 3.14 6.54 -10.38
CA GLU A 94 3.38 5.20 -9.86
C GLU A 94 4.86 4.96 -9.52
N THR A 95 5.69 6.01 -9.57
CA THR A 95 7.12 5.89 -9.27
C THR A 95 7.30 5.46 -7.82
N LEU A 96 8.07 4.39 -7.62
CA LEU A 96 8.47 3.93 -6.31
C LEU A 96 9.84 4.50 -5.95
N PRO A 97 10.07 4.85 -4.67
CA PRO A 97 11.40 5.14 -4.17
C PRO A 97 12.25 3.87 -4.23
N SER A 98 13.50 4.00 -4.64
CA SER A 98 14.39 2.87 -4.88
C SER A 98 15.82 3.11 -4.36
N VAL A 99 16.08 4.26 -3.75
CA VAL A 99 17.39 4.62 -3.21
C VAL A 99 17.28 4.73 -1.70
N PHE A 100 18.00 3.88 -0.98
CA PHE A 100 17.97 3.80 0.48
C PHE A 100 19.38 3.59 1.03
N ASP A 101 19.59 3.97 2.29
CA ASP A 101 20.85 3.71 2.99
C ASP A 101 20.97 2.20 3.28
N GLU A 102 22.20 1.69 3.47
CA GLU A 102 22.47 0.24 3.67
C GLU A 102 21.76 -0.37 4.89
N HIS A 103 21.44 0.45 5.89
CA HIS A 103 20.73 0.03 7.10
C HIS A 103 19.21 0.20 7.01
N HIS A 104 18.69 0.58 5.84
CA HIS A 104 17.26 0.70 5.64
C HIS A 104 16.63 -0.68 5.45
N ALA A 105 15.68 -1.01 6.31
CA ALA A 105 14.84 -2.19 6.16
C ALA A 105 13.40 -1.75 5.88
N PRO A 106 12.77 -2.24 4.79
CA PRO A 106 11.34 -2.10 4.59
C PRO A 106 10.55 -2.77 5.72
N ILE A 107 9.29 -2.35 5.90
CA ILE A 107 8.36 -3.03 6.79
C ILE A 107 8.16 -4.47 6.29
N SER A 108 8.17 -5.43 7.21
CA SER A 108 8.00 -6.85 6.86
C SER A 108 6.62 -7.13 6.27
N ASP A 109 6.53 -8.15 5.43
CA ASP A 109 5.25 -8.59 4.85
C ASP A 109 4.26 -9.05 5.93
N GLU A 110 4.76 -9.57 7.05
CA GLU A 110 3.95 -9.93 8.22
C GLU A 110 3.27 -8.69 8.82
N HIS A 111 4.02 -7.63 9.11
CA HIS A 111 3.45 -6.39 9.64
C HIS A 111 2.51 -5.72 8.62
N MET A 112 2.87 -5.71 7.33
CA MET A 112 1.97 -5.23 6.28
C MET A 112 0.67 -6.03 6.22
N SER A 113 0.74 -7.35 6.44
CA SER A 113 -0.44 -8.22 6.47
C SER A 113 -1.33 -7.93 7.68
N GLN A 114 -0.74 -7.73 8.86
CA GLN A 114 -1.47 -7.30 10.07
C GLN A 114 -2.12 -5.93 9.87
N TRP A 115 -1.42 -4.99 9.24
CA TRP A 115 -1.95 -3.66 8.93
C TRP A 115 -3.20 -3.71 8.04
N ARG A 116 -3.23 -4.60 7.05
CA ARG A 116 -4.41 -4.82 6.19
C ARG A 116 -5.62 -5.34 6.96
N GLN A 117 -5.43 -5.90 8.16
CA GLN A 117 -6.52 -6.35 9.03
C GLN A 117 -7.10 -5.23 9.91
N THR A 118 -6.46 -4.06 9.99
CA THR A 118 -6.95 -2.99 10.88
C THR A 118 -8.23 -2.36 10.36
N GLN A 119 -9.05 -1.86 11.28
CA GLN A 119 -10.34 -1.24 10.95
C GLN A 119 -10.18 -0.04 9.99
N HIS A 120 -9.17 0.80 10.20
CA HIS A 120 -8.97 1.99 9.35
C HIS A 120 -8.44 1.64 7.95
N TYR A 121 -7.74 0.51 7.80
CA TYR A 121 -7.37 -0.01 6.48
C TYR A 121 -8.61 -0.48 5.73
N ARG A 122 -9.34 -1.40 6.36
CA ARG A 122 -10.54 -2.02 5.79
C ARG A 122 -11.60 -0.99 5.41
N ALA A 123 -11.86 -0.01 6.30
CA ALA A 123 -12.83 1.06 6.06
C ALA A 123 -12.54 1.92 4.81
N ILE A 124 -11.29 1.95 4.32
CA ILE A 124 -10.91 2.71 3.12
C ILE A 124 -10.84 1.82 1.89
N PHE A 125 -10.29 0.61 2.03
CA PHE A 125 -9.91 -0.19 0.86
C PHE A 125 -10.84 -1.38 0.56
N GLU A 126 -11.57 -1.95 1.54
CA GLU A 126 -12.57 -2.99 1.26
C GLU A 126 -13.70 -2.52 0.31
N PRO A 127 -14.19 -1.26 0.38
CA PRO A 127 -15.15 -0.77 -0.59
C PRO A 127 -14.62 -0.71 -2.03
N LEU A 128 -13.29 -0.65 -2.21
CA LEU A 128 -12.63 -0.53 -3.52
C LEU A 128 -12.35 -1.90 -4.16
N THR A 129 -12.32 -2.98 -3.38
CA THR A 129 -12.27 -4.31 -3.95
C THR A 129 -13.59 -4.56 -4.70
N PRO A 130 -13.55 -4.90 -6.01
CA PRO A 130 -14.76 -5.30 -6.70
C PRO A 130 -15.38 -6.41 -5.88
N ARG A 131 -16.60 -6.20 -5.36
CA ARG A 131 -17.39 -7.31 -4.84
C ARG A 131 -17.44 -8.30 -5.99
N ARG A 132 -16.67 -9.39 -5.91
CA ARG A 132 -16.93 -10.57 -6.73
C ARG A 132 -18.39 -10.83 -6.47
N LYS A 133 -19.26 -10.46 -7.42
CA LYS A 133 -20.66 -10.89 -7.40
C LYS A 133 -20.53 -12.37 -7.18
N ALA A 134 -21.01 -12.86 -6.04
CA ALA A 134 -21.20 -14.26 -5.82
C ALA A 134 -22.00 -14.72 -7.05
N ALA A 135 -21.31 -15.30 -8.02
CA ALA A 135 -21.96 -16.00 -9.09
C ALA A 135 -22.76 -17.05 -8.34
N SER A 136 -24.07 -16.88 -8.43
CA SER A 136 -25.07 -17.75 -7.85
C SER A 136 -24.70 -19.17 -8.23
N GLU A 137 -24.05 -19.89 -7.32
CA GLU A 137 -23.97 -21.34 -7.37
C GLU A 137 -25.39 -21.77 -6.97
N LYS A 138 -26.29 -21.74 -7.96
CA LYS A 138 -27.50 -22.54 -7.90
C LYS A 138 -26.99 -23.98 -7.83
N VAL A 139 -26.88 -24.48 -6.61
CA VAL A 139 -26.87 -25.90 -6.32
C VAL A 139 -28.12 -26.46 -7.00
N VAL A 140 -27.94 -27.03 -8.19
CA VAL A 140 -28.95 -27.89 -8.79
C VAL A 140 -28.92 -29.13 -7.90
N VAL A 141 -29.88 -29.17 -6.98
CA VAL A 141 -30.19 -30.36 -6.21
C VAL A 141 -30.73 -31.38 -7.21
N GLU A 142 -29.87 -32.29 -7.67
CA GLU A 142 -30.37 -33.52 -8.28
C GLU A 142 -31.15 -34.30 -7.20
N PRO A 143 -32.40 -34.70 -7.47
CA PRO A 143 -33.13 -35.52 -6.52
C PRO A 143 -32.51 -36.93 -6.45
N PRO A 144 -32.54 -37.59 -5.28
CA PRO A 144 -32.02 -38.93 -5.13
C PRO A 144 -32.99 -39.92 -5.78
N VAL A 145 -32.57 -40.59 -6.86
CA VAL A 145 -33.26 -41.79 -7.33
C VAL A 145 -32.74 -42.98 -6.55
N ASN A 146 -33.48 -43.29 -5.51
CA ASN A 146 -33.40 -44.52 -4.73
C ASN A 146 -34.29 -45.57 -5.43
N GLN A 147 -33.72 -46.70 -5.87
CA GLN A 147 -34.31 -48.04 -5.88
C GLN A 147 -33.22 -49.03 -6.37
N VAL A 148 -32.64 -49.90 -5.52
CA VAL A 148 -33.18 -51.20 -5.01
C VAL A 148 -33.32 -52.16 -6.21
N GLN A 149 -32.68 -53.33 -6.35
CA GLN A 149 -32.11 -54.31 -5.42
C GLN A 149 -31.28 -55.39 -6.18
N HIS A 150 -30.36 -56.03 -5.44
CA HIS A 150 -29.90 -57.42 -5.45
C HIS A 150 -29.93 -58.30 -6.72
N TYR A 151 -28.80 -58.95 -7.03
CA TYR A 151 -28.56 -60.41 -6.90
C TYR A 151 -27.03 -60.63 -6.87
N CYS A 152 -26.46 -61.03 -5.73
CA CYS A 152 -25.93 -62.37 -5.42
C CYS A 152 -24.67 -62.79 -6.23
N ASN A 153 -23.52 -62.87 -5.52
CA ASN A 153 -22.78 -64.10 -5.21
C ASN A 153 -22.60 -65.13 -6.36
N LEU A 154 -21.45 -65.74 -6.66
CA LEU A 154 -20.39 -66.31 -5.80
C LEU A 154 -19.40 -67.07 -6.73
N VAL A 155 -18.10 -67.05 -6.39
CA VAL A 155 -16.98 -68.00 -6.62
C VAL A 155 -16.63 -68.58 -8.01
N SER A 156 -15.30 -68.57 -8.22
CA SER A 156 -14.42 -69.48 -9.00
C SER A 156 -14.16 -69.14 -10.46
#